data_AF-A0A8T4A714-F1
#
_entry.id   AF-A0A8T4A714-F1
#
_cell.length_a   1.000
_cell.length_b   1.000
_cell.length_c   1.000
_cell.angle_alpha   90.00
_cell.angle_beta   90.00
_cell.angle_gamma   90.00
#
_symmetry.space_group_name_H-M   'P 1'
#
loop_
_entity.id
_entity.type
_entity.pdbx_description
1 polymer ?
#
loop_
_entity_poly.entity_id
_entity_poly.type
_entity_poly.pdbx_seq_one_letter_code
_entity_poly.pdbx_strand_id
1 'polypeptide(L)'
;MQRPRVLIGCVTCDQDEQFLDQFMEAAHAQDNKNFDVLFVDNSVRDAYFERLKRTGARCIRDAAGGITIVKITRGRNTIREYALAHDYDYLLFVDTDIVLPPFALSRLLFQHKDIICGVYLSEVNYEGYKIIAPILFDFGDEESGRIYNIGGVLRERVTEIAASGFGCMLLSAKVLKDIKYRYNPAIDSGEDIMFCLDARTKGYKIYCDTSVKCDHYGYPVGDKRNDKQLWKTYLPASSNP
;
A
#
# COMPACT_ATOMS: atom_id res chain seq x y z
N MET A 1 3.21 1.60 -27.91
CA MET A 1 4.10 1.32 -26.75
C MET A 1 3.65 0.02 -26.11
N GLN A 2 4.59 -0.83 -25.69
CA GLN A 2 4.27 -2.05 -24.93
C GLN A 2 3.65 -1.65 -23.59
N ARG A 3 2.61 -2.36 -23.14
CA ARG A 3 2.02 -2.11 -21.81
C ARG A 3 3.06 -2.44 -20.74
N PRO A 4 3.24 -1.59 -19.70
CA PRO A 4 4.22 -1.85 -18.65
C PRO A 4 3.85 -3.12 -17.90
N ARG A 5 4.85 -3.93 -17.57
CA ARG A 5 4.70 -5.17 -16.79
C ARG A 5 4.82 -4.82 -15.31
N VAL A 6 3.79 -5.16 -14.53
CA VAL A 6 3.70 -4.80 -13.11
C VAL A 6 3.80 -6.02 -12.22
N LEU A 7 4.51 -5.92 -11.10
CA LEU A 7 4.42 -6.88 -10.01
C LEU A 7 3.50 -6.29 -8.94
N ILE A 8 2.45 -7.02 -8.55
CA ILE A 8 1.73 -6.76 -7.31
C ILE A 8 2.43 -7.55 -6.21
N GLY A 9 3.06 -6.84 -5.29
CA GLY A 9 3.84 -7.42 -4.20
C GLY A 9 3.12 -7.28 -2.87
N CYS A 10 3.03 -8.36 -2.11
CA CYS A 10 2.37 -8.38 -0.80
C CYS A 10 3.24 -9.14 0.20
N VAL A 11 3.54 -8.50 1.34
CA VAL A 11 4.10 -9.21 2.51
C VAL A 11 2.91 -9.61 3.37
N THR A 12 2.85 -10.87 3.79
CA THR A 12 1.67 -11.41 4.45
C THR A 12 2.02 -12.44 5.53
N CYS A 13 1.08 -12.70 6.44
CA CYS A 13 1.20 -13.70 7.48
C CYS A 13 -0.13 -14.43 7.74
N ASP A 14 -0.11 -15.43 8.61
CA ASP A 14 -1.22 -16.31 8.93
C ASP A 14 -2.38 -15.58 9.64
N GLN A 15 -2.15 -14.37 10.14
CA GLN A 15 -3.20 -13.50 10.68
C GLN A 15 -4.04 -12.84 9.57
N ASP A 16 -3.44 -12.69 8.40
CA ASP A 16 -4.05 -12.05 7.22
C ASP A 16 -4.83 -13.06 6.37
N GLU A 17 -4.82 -14.33 6.76
CA GLU A 17 -5.44 -15.43 6.03
C GLU A 17 -6.93 -15.17 5.71
N GLN A 18 -7.63 -14.50 6.62
CA GLN A 18 -9.03 -14.13 6.45
C GLN A 18 -9.32 -13.14 5.31
N PHE A 19 -8.32 -12.38 4.85
CA PHE A 19 -8.47 -11.36 3.80
C PHE A 19 -8.01 -11.83 2.42
N LEU A 20 -7.40 -13.02 2.33
CA LEU A 20 -6.77 -13.51 1.11
C LEU A 20 -7.75 -13.60 -0.07
N ASP A 21 -8.98 -14.05 0.16
CA ASP A 21 -9.95 -14.22 -0.92
C ASP A 21 -10.36 -12.85 -1.49
N GLN A 22 -10.64 -11.87 -0.63
CA GLN A 22 -10.99 -10.51 -1.04
C GLN A 22 -9.82 -9.82 -1.75
N PHE A 23 -8.59 -10.03 -1.27
CA PHE A 23 -7.38 -9.55 -1.95
C PHE A 23 -7.29 -10.10 -3.37
N MET A 24 -7.44 -11.42 -3.54
CA MET A 24 -7.33 -12.07 -4.85
C MET A 24 -8.47 -11.65 -5.78
N GLU A 25 -9.69 -11.50 -5.26
CA GLU A 25 -10.82 -10.95 -6.02
C GLU A 25 -10.53 -9.53 -6.51
N ALA A 26 -10.00 -8.66 -5.64
CA ALA A 26 -9.67 -7.27 -5.99
C ALA A 26 -8.53 -7.18 -7.02
N ALA A 27 -7.51 -8.03 -6.88
CA ALA A 27 -6.42 -8.14 -7.86
C ALA A 27 -6.97 -8.64 -9.22
N HIS A 28 -7.76 -9.71 -9.23
CA HIS A 28 -8.38 -10.23 -10.45
C HIS A 28 -9.38 -9.27 -11.09
N ALA A 29 -9.97 -8.36 -10.33
CA ALA A 29 -10.89 -7.34 -10.85
C ALA A 29 -10.18 -6.19 -11.58
N GLN A 30 -8.86 -6.01 -11.43
CA GLN A 30 -8.13 -4.89 -12.04
C GLN A 30 -8.30 -4.83 -13.57
N ASP A 31 -8.60 -3.67 -14.12
CA ASP A 31 -8.84 -3.46 -15.55
C ASP A 31 -7.57 -3.64 -16.43
N ASN A 32 -6.41 -3.32 -15.87
CA ASN A 32 -5.12 -3.67 -16.43
C ASN A 32 -4.71 -5.08 -15.98
N LYS A 33 -4.68 -6.02 -16.92
CA LYS A 33 -4.31 -7.43 -16.67
C LYS A 33 -2.83 -7.76 -16.82
N ASN A 34 -1.98 -6.79 -17.16
CA ASN A 34 -0.55 -7.04 -17.39
C ASN A 34 0.25 -6.98 -16.09
N PHE A 35 -0.08 -7.85 -15.15
CA PHE A 35 0.60 -7.97 -13.88
C PHE A 35 0.78 -9.43 -13.46
N ASP A 36 1.76 -9.64 -12.58
CA ASP A 36 1.91 -10.86 -11.79
C ASP A 36 1.67 -10.55 -10.30
N VAL A 37 1.34 -11.55 -9.50
CA VAL A 37 1.23 -11.43 -8.03
C VAL A 37 2.36 -12.21 -7.37
N LEU A 38 3.02 -11.59 -6.38
CA LEU A 38 4.00 -12.22 -5.50
C LEU A 38 3.65 -11.99 -4.03
N PHE A 39 3.49 -13.09 -3.30
CA PHE A 39 3.45 -13.10 -1.84
C PHE A 39 4.81 -13.41 -1.24
N VAL A 40 5.22 -12.65 -0.23
CA VAL A 40 6.26 -13.06 0.72
C VAL A 40 5.59 -13.36 2.05
N ASP A 41 5.60 -14.64 2.42
CA ASP A 41 4.89 -15.17 3.57
C ASP A 41 5.84 -15.35 4.77
N ASN A 42 5.60 -14.59 5.83
CA ASN A 42 6.38 -14.65 7.08
C ASN A 42 5.71 -15.45 8.21
N SER A 43 4.68 -16.23 7.87
CA SER A 43 3.93 -17.09 8.78
C SER A 43 4.78 -18.15 9.44
N VAL A 44 4.37 -18.51 10.65
CA VAL A 44 4.89 -19.69 11.36
C VAL A 44 4.24 -20.98 10.83
N ARG A 45 2.99 -20.90 10.32
CA ARG A 45 2.19 -22.04 9.89
C ARG A 45 2.36 -22.35 8.41
N ASP A 46 2.51 -23.64 8.08
CA ASP A 46 2.57 -24.11 6.68
C ASP A 46 1.22 -24.08 5.97
N ALA A 47 0.13 -24.25 6.71
CA ALA A 47 -1.22 -24.25 6.14
C ALA A 47 -1.51 -22.99 5.30
N TYR A 48 -1.10 -21.82 5.79
CA TYR A 48 -1.34 -20.57 5.08
C TYR A 48 -0.52 -20.47 3.79
N PHE A 49 0.76 -20.89 3.82
CA PHE A 49 1.59 -20.91 2.61
C PHE A 49 1.09 -21.88 1.55
N GLU A 50 0.62 -23.05 1.96
CA GLU A 50 -0.05 -23.98 1.06
C GLU A 50 -1.31 -23.36 0.45
N ARG A 51 -2.06 -22.56 1.23
CA ARG A 51 -3.21 -21.81 0.71
C ARG A 51 -2.78 -20.73 -0.28
N LEU A 52 -1.75 -19.95 0.02
CA LEU A 52 -1.21 -18.94 -0.90
C LEU A 52 -0.83 -19.56 -2.24
N LYS A 53 -0.14 -20.71 -2.25
CA LYS A 53 0.22 -21.41 -3.50
C LYS A 53 -1.00 -21.84 -4.32
N ARG A 54 -2.12 -22.20 -3.66
CA ARG A 54 -3.37 -22.60 -4.36
C ARG A 54 -4.06 -21.44 -5.06
N THR A 55 -3.70 -20.19 -4.77
CA THR A 55 -4.21 -19.02 -5.50
C THR A 55 -3.65 -18.92 -6.93
N GLY A 56 -2.57 -19.63 -7.24
CA GLY A 56 -1.82 -19.50 -8.49
C GLY A 56 -0.81 -18.35 -8.52
N ALA A 57 -0.74 -17.54 -7.46
CA ALA A 57 0.28 -16.51 -7.31
C ALA A 57 1.66 -17.11 -7.00
N ARG A 58 2.71 -16.33 -7.27
CA ARG A 58 4.06 -16.69 -6.83
C ARG A 58 4.18 -16.47 -5.33
N CYS A 59 4.90 -17.35 -4.65
CA CYS A 59 5.02 -17.34 -3.21
C CYS A 59 6.47 -17.59 -2.80
N ILE A 60 6.99 -16.78 -1.87
CA ILE A 60 8.30 -16.98 -1.24
C ILE A 60 8.06 -17.08 0.27
N ARG A 61 8.60 -18.13 0.89
CA ARG A 61 8.59 -18.30 2.34
C ARG A 61 9.73 -17.49 2.94
N ASP A 62 9.42 -16.63 3.90
CA ASP A 62 10.39 -16.01 4.79
C ASP A 62 10.30 -16.61 6.19
N ALA A 63 11.11 -17.64 6.44
CA ALA A 63 11.13 -18.34 7.72
C ALA A 63 12.01 -17.65 8.78
N ALA A 64 12.63 -16.50 8.47
CA ALA A 64 13.54 -15.85 9.41
C ALA A 64 12.75 -15.17 10.56
N GLY A 65 13.29 -15.32 11.77
CA GLY A 65 12.74 -14.68 12.96
C GLY A 65 12.83 -13.15 12.94
N GLY A 66 12.34 -12.54 14.01
CA GLY A 66 12.36 -11.09 14.22
C GLY A 66 11.01 -10.54 14.66
N ILE A 67 11.03 -9.29 15.14
CA ILE A 67 9.81 -8.53 15.39
C ILE A 67 9.10 -8.21 14.06
N THR A 68 7.80 -7.95 14.12
CA THR A 68 6.92 -7.77 12.95
C THR A 68 7.49 -6.79 11.92
N ILE A 69 7.92 -5.60 12.34
CA ILE A 69 8.45 -4.57 11.45
C ILE A 69 9.71 -5.01 10.69
N VAL A 70 10.57 -5.81 11.32
CA VAL A 70 11.78 -6.35 10.68
C VAL A 70 11.41 -7.40 9.64
N LYS A 71 10.43 -8.26 9.93
CA LYS A 71 9.91 -9.24 8.98
C LYS A 71 9.28 -8.56 7.76
N ILE A 72 8.47 -7.52 7.98
CA ILE A 72 7.86 -6.74 6.90
C ILE A 72 8.94 -6.08 6.04
N THR A 73 9.89 -5.38 6.66
CA THR A 73 11.02 -4.73 5.97
C THR A 73 11.80 -5.71 5.10
N ARG A 74 12.09 -6.91 5.62
CA ARG A 74 12.79 -7.96 4.87
C ARG A 74 11.94 -8.46 3.69
N GLY A 75 10.65 -8.72 3.92
CA GLY A 75 9.72 -9.12 2.87
C GLY A 75 9.60 -8.09 1.74
N ARG A 76 9.53 -6.79 2.05
CA ARG A 76 9.53 -5.71 1.05
C ARG A 76 10.81 -5.71 0.21
N ASN A 77 11.96 -5.92 0.84
CA ASN A 77 13.23 -6.06 0.12
C ASN A 77 13.27 -7.31 -0.77
N THR A 78 12.76 -8.46 -0.30
CA THR A 78 12.63 -9.68 -1.12
C THR A 78 11.76 -9.44 -2.36
N ILE A 79 10.61 -8.77 -2.21
CA ILE A 79 9.73 -8.43 -3.33
C ILE A 79 10.43 -7.49 -4.32
N ARG A 80 11.11 -6.47 -3.81
CA ARG A 80 11.90 -5.54 -4.64
C ARG A 80 12.99 -6.26 -5.42
N GLU A 81 13.75 -7.14 -4.77
CA GLU A 81 14.79 -7.93 -5.43
C GLU A 81 14.21 -8.84 -6.50
N TYR A 82 13.07 -9.48 -6.22
CA TYR A 82 12.34 -10.25 -7.22
C TYR A 82 11.91 -9.39 -8.42
N ALA A 83 11.34 -8.22 -8.17
CA ALA A 83 10.91 -7.30 -9.22
C ALA A 83 12.07 -6.87 -10.13
N LEU A 84 13.22 -6.56 -9.52
CA LEU A 84 14.43 -6.18 -10.25
C LEU A 84 15.05 -7.34 -11.04
N ALA A 85 15.07 -8.55 -10.46
CA ALA A 85 15.65 -9.74 -11.10
C ALA A 85 14.84 -10.26 -12.29
N HIS A 86 13.57 -9.86 -12.40
CA HIS A 86 12.64 -10.30 -13.45
C HIS A 86 12.18 -9.15 -14.36
N ASP A 87 12.90 -8.03 -14.35
CA ASP A 87 12.71 -6.88 -15.25
C ASP A 87 11.27 -6.33 -15.27
N TYR A 88 10.65 -6.19 -14.08
CA TYR A 88 9.38 -5.47 -13.98
C TYR A 88 9.58 -3.96 -14.17
N ASP A 89 8.65 -3.32 -14.85
CA ASP A 89 8.64 -1.86 -15.06
C ASP A 89 8.18 -1.12 -13.80
N TYR A 90 7.24 -1.72 -13.07
CA TYR A 90 6.68 -1.19 -11.83
C TYR A 90 6.42 -2.29 -10.79
N LEU A 91 6.46 -1.88 -9.53
CA LEU A 91 6.01 -2.65 -8.37
C LEU A 91 4.87 -1.89 -7.69
N LEU A 92 3.71 -2.53 -7.59
CA LEU A 92 2.60 -2.07 -6.76
C LEU A 92 2.61 -2.85 -5.44
N PHE A 93 2.92 -2.19 -4.34
CA PHE A 93 2.67 -2.77 -3.03
C PHE A 93 1.19 -2.67 -2.69
N VAL A 94 0.66 -3.77 -2.16
CA VAL A 94 -0.69 -3.90 -1.63
C VAL A 94 -0.63 -4.75 -0.37
N ASP A 95 -1.23 -4.27 0.71
CA ASP A 95 -1.35 -5.05 1.95
C ASP A 95 -2.52 -6.02 1.84
N THR A 96 -2.46 -7.16 2.53
CA THR A 96 -3.45 -8.24 2.34
C THR A 96 -4.87 -7.81 2.74
N ASP A 97 -4.99 -6.87 3.67
CA ASP A 97 -6.24 -6.28 4.14
C ASP A 97 -6.68 -5.05 3.33
N ILE A 98 -5.99 -4.70 2.25
CA ILE A 98 -6.37 -3.61 1.35
C ILE A 98 -7.10 -4.15 0.12
N VAL A 99 -8.26 -3.55 -0.19
CA VAL A 99 -9.02 -3.83 -1.41
C VAL A 99 -8.95 -2.66 -2.37
N LEU A 100 -8.29 -2.91 -3.50
CA LEU A 100 -8.15 -1.95 -4.59
C LEU A 100 -9.46 -1.80 -5.37
N PRO A 101 -9.82 -0.57 -5.80
CA PRO A 101 -10.86 -0.41 -6.81
C PRO A 101 -10.41 -1.03 -8.15
N PRO A 102 -11.32 -1.53 -9.01
CA PRO A 102 -10.97 -2.21 -10.26
C PRO A 102 -10.15 -1.39 -11.26
N PHE A 103 -10.15 -0.06 -11.14
CA PHE A 103 -9.39 0.84 -12.02
C PHE A 103 -8.06 1.30 -11.39
N ALA A 104 -7.70 0.84 -10.18
CA ALA A 104 -6.55 1.37 -9.43
C ALA A 104 -5.26 1.28 -10.23
N LEU A 105 -4.96 0.09 -10.77
CA LEU A 105 -3.70 -0.14 -11.46
C LEU A 105 -3.56 0.69 -12.73
N SER A 106 -4.59 0.72 -13.59
CA SER A 106 -4.55 1.55 -14.81
C SER A 106 -4.46 3.04 -14.46
N ARG A 107 -5.19 3.49 -13.45
CA ARG A 107 -5.23 4.88 -13.01
C ARG A 107 -3.88 5.36 -12.49
N LEU A 108 -3.24 4.59 -11.61
CA LEU A 108 -1.92 4.94 -11.06
C LEU A 108 -0.84 4.96 -12.16
N LEU A 109 -0.84 3.98 -13.07
CA LEU A 109 0.09 3.95 -14.20
C LEU A 109 -0.09 5.13 -15.16
N PHE A 110 -1.32 5.56 -15.38
CA PHE A 110 -1.66 6.69 -16.26
C PHE A 110 -1.04 8.02 -15.78
N GLN A 111 -0.72 8.15 -14.49
CA GLN A 111 -0.13 9.38 -13.96
C GLN A 111 1.37 9.53 -14.26
N HIS A 112 2.02 8.48 -14.78
CA HIS A 112 3.44 8.47 -15.17
C HIS A 112 4.37 9.02 -14.08
N LYS A 113 4.12 8.64 -12.83
CA LYS A 113 4.92 9.03 -11.67
C LYS A 113 5.87 7.92 -11.26
N ASP A 114 7.05 8.32 -10.78
CA ASP A 114 8.03 7.40 -10.19
C ASP A 114 7.50 6.77 -8.88
N ILE A 115 6.79 7.56 -8.07
CA ILE A 115 6.16 7.14 -6.82
C ILE A 115 4.75 7.71 -6.78
N ILE A 116 3.74 6.85 -6.72
CA ILE A 116 2.34 7.27 -6.56
C ILE A 116 1.52 6.27 -5.75
N CYS A 117 0.68 6.76 -4.85
CA CYS A 117 -0.20 5.93 -4.04
C CYS A 117 -1.69 6.21 -4.29
N GLY A 118 -2.52 5.23 -3.92
CA GLY A 118 -3.92 5.47 -3.59
C GLY A 118 -4.08 5.89 -2.13
N VAL A 119 -5.32 6.06 -1.69
CA VAL A 119 -5.64 6.43 -0.31
C VAL A 119 -6.54 5.37 0.33
N TYR A 120 -6.29 5.08 1.60
CA TYR A 120 -7.12 4.24 2.45
C TYR A 120 -7.21 4.87 3.84
N LEU A 121 -8.26 4.54 4.58
CA LEU A 121 -8.45 4.98 5.96
C LEU A 121 -7.92 3.91 6.91
N SER A 122 -7.31 4.34 8.00
CA SER A 122 -6.98 3.47 9.12
C SER A 122 -6.99 4.25 10.44
N GLU A 123 -6.78 3.54 11.54
CA GLU A 123 -6.75 4.09 12.88
C GLU A 123 -5.37 4.70 13.11
N VAL A 124 -5.35 5.99 13.45
CA VAL A 124 -4.11 6.72 13.77
C VAL A 124 -4.24 7.33 15.16
N ASN A 125 -3.11 7.43 15.86
CA ASN A 125 -3.03 8.19 17.10
C ASN A 125 -2.82 9.67 16.76
N TYR A 126 -3.75 10.52 17.15
CA TYR A 126 -3.69 11.96 17.00
C TYR A 126 -3.89 12.62 18.35
N GLU A 127 -2.88 13.35 18.84
CA GLU A 127 -2.91 14.04 20.15
C GLU A 127 -3.34 13.12 21.33
N GLY A 128 -2.95 11.85 21.30
CA GLY A 128 -3.29 10.87 22.33
C GLY A 128 -4.67 10.18 22.15
N TYR A 129 -5.41 10.51 21.08
CA TYR A 129 -6.68 9.88 20.75
C TYR A 129 -6.57 9.01 19.51
N LYS A 130 -7.31 7.91 19.48
CA LYS A 130 -7.46 7.07 18.29
C LYS A 130 -8.56 7.64 17.41
N ILE A 131 -8.20 8.05 16.20
CA ILE A 131 -9.13 8.55 15.18
C ILE A 131 -9.01 7.75 13.89
N ILE A 132 -10.02 7.84 13.03
CA ILE A 132 -9.96 7.30 11.67
C ILE A 132 -9.58 8.42 10.72
N ALA A 133 -8.47 8.23 10.02
CA ALA A 133 -7.93 9.23 9.11
C ALA A 133 -7.30 8.57 7.87
N PRO A 134 -7.08 9.33 6.78
CA PRO A 134 -6.29 8.87 5.66
C PRO A 134 -4.88 8.52 6.10
N ILE A 135 -4.35 7.37 5.64
CA ILE A 135 -2.93 7.03 5.76
C ILE A 135 -2.15 7.78 4.67
N LEU A 136 -2.13 9.09 4.86
CA LEU A 136 -1.59 10.09 3.96
C LEU A 136 -1.11 11.26 4.80
N PHE A 137 0.07 11.79 4.45
CA PHE A 137 0.69 12.87 5.21
C PHE A 137 1.08 14.01 4.28
N ASP A 138 0.66 15.22 4.63
CA ASP A 138 1.11 16.47 4.03
C ASP A 138 2.48 16.86 4.57
N PHE A 139 3.14 17.78 3.87
CA PHE A 139 4.32 18.45 4.42
C PHE A 139 3.93 19.16 5.73
N GLY A 140 4.63 18.82 6.80
CA GLY A 140 4.51 19.41 8.13
C GLY A 140 5.89 19.69 8.69
N ASP A 141 5.93 20.17 9.94
CA ASP A 141 7.18 20.49 10.63
C ASP A 141 7.92 19.24 11.13
N GLU A 142 7.20 18.13 11.26
CA GLU A 142 7.75 16.84 11.67
C GLU A 142 8.21 15.99 10.48
N GLU A 143 9.12 15.06 10.75
CA GLU A 143 9.78 14.23 9.73
C GLU A 143 8.76 13.38 8.95
N SER A 144 7.79 12.78 9.66
CA SER A 144 6.66 12.01 9.12
C SER A 144 5.61 12.84 8.38
N GLY A 145 5.64 14.18 8.51
CA GLY A 145 4.62 15.06 7.99
C GLY A 145 3.36 15.12 8.86
N ARG A 146 2.39 15.95 8.45
CA ARG A 146 1.12 16.14 9.17
C ARG A 146 0.04 15.26 8.53
N ILE A 147 -0.79 14.58 9.34
CA ILE A 147 -1.93 13.80 8.83
C ILE A 147 -2.76 14.64 7.86
N TYR A 148 -3.01 14.09 6.67
CA TYR A 148 -3.74 14.75 5.60
C TYR A 148 -5.21 14.94 5.98
N ASN A 149 -5.76 16.11 5.69
CA ASN A 149 -7.15 16.41 6.00
C ASN A 149 -8.11 15.54 5.15
N ILE A 150 -9.09 14.90 5.79
CA ILE A 150 -10.09 14.06 5.10
C ILE A 150 -10.82 14.82 3.98
N GLY A 151 -11.20 16.08 4.20
CA GLY A 151 -11.82 16.94 3.19
C GLY A 151 -10.94 17.18 1.96
N GLY A 152 -9.62 17.13 2.13
CA GLY A 152 -8.64 17.23 1.05
C GLY A 152 -8.61 15.99 0.14
N VAL A 153 -8.84 14.79 0.68
CA VAL A 153 -8.85 13.53 -0.11
C VAL A 153 -10.22 13.22 -0.73
N LEU A 154 -11.29 13.87 -0.28
CA LEU A 154 -12.60 13.73 -0.89
C LEU A 154 -12.65 14.30 -2.30
N ARG A 155 -11.91 15.37 -2.54
CA ARG A 155 -11.74 15.96 -3.87
C ARG A 155 -10.76 15.11 -4.66
N GLU A 156 -11.21 14.60 -5.80
CA GLU A 156 -10.38 13.80 -6.71
C GLU A 156 -9.34 14.68 -7.40
N ARG A 157 -8.06 14.38 -7.15
CA ARG A 157 -6.91 15.08 -7.72
C ARG A 157 -5.66 14.23 -7.56
N VAL A 158 -4.65 14.57 -8.34
CA VAL A 158 -3.28 14.16 -8.05
C VAL A 158 -2.61 15.26 -7.25
N THR A 159 -2.08 14.92 -6.09
CA THR A 159 -1.39 15.87 -5.20
C THR A 159 -0.02 15.33 -4.80
N GLU A 160 0.97 16.21 -4.70
CA GLU A 160 2.23 15.88 -4.03
C GLU A 160 1.98 15.76 -2.53
N ILE A 161 2.67 14.84 -1.87
CA ILE A 161 2.52 14.50 -0.45
C ILE A 161 3.89 14.29 0.20
N ALA A 162 3.94 14.29 1.53
CA ALA A 162 5.14 14.00 2.29
C ALA A 162 5.38 12.50 2.48
N ALA A 163 4.33 11.74 2.82
CA ALA A 163 4.42 10.30 3.05
C ALA A 163 3.06 9.60 2.90
N SER A 164 3.10 8.28 2.71
CA SER A 164 1.95 7.38 2.76
C SER A 164 2.43 5.98 3.14
N GLY A 165 1.49 5.10 3.50
CA GLY A 165 1.77 3.68 3.74
C GLY A 165 1.86 2.86 2.46
N PHE A 166 2.30 1.62 2.57
CA PHE A 166 2.46 0.71 1.44
C PHE A 166 1.21 -0.05 1.01
N GLY A 167 0.06 0.18 1.66
CA GLY A 167 -1.18 -0.52 1.37
C GLY A 167 -1.69 -0.34 -0.07
N CYS A 168 -1.30 0.75 -0.74
CA CYS A 168 -1.53 0.94 -2.17
C CYS A 168 -0.49 1.93 -2.72
N MET A 169 0.72 1.47 -3.02
CA MET A 169 1.80 2.33 -3.54
C MET A 169 2.50 1.72 -4.76
N LEU A 170 2.43 2.42 -5.89
CA LEU A 170 3.08 2.09 -7.14
C LEU A 170 4.45 2.78 -7.23
N LEU A 171 5.48 2.00 -7.53
CA LEU A 171 6.87 2.40 -7.63
C LEU A 171 7.43 2.02 -9.00
N SER A 172 8.11 2.96 -9.67
CA SER A 172 8.82 2.65 -10.92
C SER A 172 10.09 1.86 -10.64
N ALA A 173 10.54 1.06 -11.63
CA ALA A 173 11.80 0.32 -11.56
C ALA A 173 13.01 1.21 -11.24
N LYS A 174 12.97 2.49 -11.65
CA LYS A 174 13.99 3.48 -11.30
C LYS A 174 14.09 3.67 -9.78
N VAL A 175 12.97 3.83 -9.10
CA VAL A 175 12.92 3.97 -7.64
C VAL A 175 13.37 2.68 -6.96
N LEU A 176 12.91 1.54 -7.47
CA LEU A 176 13.32 0.23 -6.94
C LEU A 176 14.85 0.06 -6.99
N LYS A 177 15.51 0.45 -8.09
CA LYS A 177 16.99 0.36 -8.21
C LYS A 177 17.71 1.23 -7.18
N ASP A 178 17.16 2.39 -6.87
CA ASP A 178 17.83 3.40 -6.05
C ASP A 178 17.56 3.23 -4.54
N ILE A 179 16.38 2.77 -4.13
CA ILE A 179 15.96 2.77 -2.72
C ILE A 179 15.73 1.34 -2.21
N LYS A 180 16.30 1.04 -1.04
CA LYS A 180 16.04 -0.18 -0.26
C LYS A 180 15.15 0.14 0.93
N TYR A 181 14.34 -0.80 1.36
CA TYR A 181 13.49 -0.62 2.55
C TYR A 181 14.32 -0.86 3.81
N ARG A 182 14.11 -0.02 4.82
CA ARG A 182 14.82 -0.13 6.09
C ARG A 182 13.88 0.21 7.24
N TYR A 183 14.16 -0.39 8.39
CA TYR A 183 13.60 -0.03 9.67
C TYR A 183 14.69 0.60 10.51
N ASN A 184 14.36 1.66 11.25
CA ASN A 184 15.27 2.28 12.20
C ASN A 184 14.63 2.24 13.60
N PRO A 185 15.12 1.41 14.54
CA PRO A 185 14.53 1.32 15.89
C PRO A 185 14.70 2.60 16.73
N ALA A 186 15.56 3.53 16.30
CA ALA A 186 15.73 4.83 16.97
C ALA A 186 14.65 5.85 16.55
N ILE A 187 13.89 5.58 15.50
CA ILE A 187 12.78 6.41 15.05
C ILE A 187 11.52 5.57 15.24
N ASP A 188 10.54 6.10 15.97
CA ASP A 188 9.25 5.46 16.15
C ASP A 188 8.39 5.62 14.88
N SER A 189 8.85 5.00 13.79
CA SER A 189 8.19 5.05 12.48
C SER A 189 8.26 3.69 11.77
N GLY A 190 7.28 3.48 10.89
CA GLY A 190 7.21 2.32 10.01
C GLY A 190 8.25 2.37 8.88
N GLU A 191 8.47 1.22 8.23
CA GLU A 191 9.38 1.08 7.09
C GLU A 191 8.89 1.87 5.86
N ASP A 192 7.59 2.13 5.79
CA ASP A 192 6.92 2.97 4.81
C ASP A 192 7.29 4.45 4.95
N ILE A 193 7.25 5.00 6.16
CA ILE A 193 7.70 6.36 6.45
C ILE A 193 9.19 6.48 6.15
N MET A 194 10.01 5.52 6.59
CA MET A 194 11.45 5.54 6.30
C MET A 194 11.75 5.53 4.80
N PHE A 195 10.99 4.77 4.00
CA PHE A 195 11.10 4.82 2.54
C PHE A 195 10.73 6.20 1.98
N CYS A 196 9.63 6.80 2.45
CA CYS A 196 9.22 8.12 1.99
C CYS A 196 10.28 9.19 2.30
N LEU A 197 10.91 9.11 3.48
CA LEU A 197 12.04 9.97 3.85
C LEU A 197 13.21 9.79 2.88
N ASP A 198 13.66 8.56 2.67
CA ASP A 198 14.78 8.25 1.78
C ASP A 198 14.51 8.72 0.34
N ALA A 199 13.28 8.53 -0.13
CA ALA A 199 12.84 9.00 -1.45
C ALA A 199 12.96 10.52 -1.58
N ARG A 200 12.44 11.28 -0.60
CA ARG A 200 12.55 12.74 -0.61
C ARG A 200 13.99 13.22 -0.49
N THR A 201 14.82 12.60 0.36
CA THR A 201 16.24 12.94 0.50
C THR A 201 17.01 12.73 -0.81
N LYS A 202 16.57 11.79 -1.64
CA LYS A 202 17.13 11.55 -2.99
C LYS A 202 16.50 12.41 -4.08
N GLY A 203 15.58 13.32 -3.72
CA GLY A 203 14.94 14.25 -4.65
C GLY A 203 13.74 13.67 -5.40
N TYR A 204 13.23 12.50 -5.02
CA TYR A 204 11.97 12.00 -5.55
C TYR A 204 10.79 12.75 -4.96
N LYS A 205 9.77 12.93 -5.79
CA LYS A 205 8.46 13.42 -5.38
C LYS A 205 7.51 12.25 -5.20
N ILE A 206 6.69 12.32 -4.16
CA ILE A 206 5.69 11.33 -3.83
C ILE A 206 4.33 11.93 -4.14
N TYR A 207 3.51 11.20 -4.88
CA TYR A 207 2.18 11.65 -5.27
C TYR A 207 1.10 10.74 -4.70
N CYS A 208 -0.08 11.29 -4.47
CA CYS A 208 -1.31 10.53 -4.24
C CYS A 208 -2.32 10.88 -5.33
N ASP A 209 -2.95 9.88 -5.93
CA ASP A 209 -4.17 10.06 -6.71
C ASP A 209 -5.38 9.80 -5.81
N THR A 210 -6.02 10.86 -5.33
CA THR A 210 -7.13 10.77 -4.36
C THR A 210 -8.41 10.21 -4.98
N SER A 211 -8.46 9.96 -6.29
CA SER A 211 -9.55 9.19 -6.91
C SER A 211 -9.40 7.67 -6.67
N VAL A 212 -8.21 7.19 -6.32
CA VAL A 212 -7.95 5.77 -6.01
C VAL A 212 -8.17 5.55 -4.51
N LYS A 213 -9.43 5.37 -4.12
CA LYS A 213 -9.85 5.09 -2.74
C LYS A 213 -9.96 3.59 -2.53
N CYS A 214 -9.14 3.04 -1.65
CA CYS A 214 -9.12 1.63 -1.31
C CYS A 214 -9.88 1.41 0.00
N ASP A 215 -10.46 0.22 0.15
CA ASP A 215 -10.98 -0.22 1.45
C ASP A 215 -9.87 -0.89 2.26
N HIS A 216 -9.97 -0.81 3.58
CA HIS A 216 -9.04 -1.43 4.52
C HIS A 216 -9.84 -2.28 5.51
N TYR A 217 -9.63 -3.59 5.47
CA TYR A 217 -10.38 -4.59 6.25
C TYR A 217 -9.75 -4.93 7.60
N GLY A 218 -8.81 -4.11 8.10
CA GLY A 218 -8.15 -4.29 9.41
C GLY A 218 -9.06 -4.25 10.65
N TYR A 219 -10.40 -4.20 10.48
CA TYR A 219 -11.36 -4.26 11.56
C TYR A 219 -12.26 -5.49 11.44
N PRO A 220 -12.85 -6.00 12.55
CA PRO A 220 -13.78 -7.12 12.50
C PRO A 220 -14.96 -6.90 11.54
N VAL A 221 -15.49 -7.98 10.95
CA VAL A 221 -16.70 -7.92 10.11
C VAL A 221 -17.84 -7.23 10.87
N GLY A 222 -18.42 -6.19 10.27
CA GLY A 222 -19.49 -5.38 10.87
C GLY A 222 -19.01 -4.14 11.65
N ASP A 223 -17.70 -3.94 11.80
CA ASP A 223 -17.16 -2.69 12.31
C ASP A 223 -17.46 -1.55 11.32
N LYS A 224 -18.04 -0.45 11.82
CA LYS A 224 -18.38 0.73 11.01
C LYS A 224 -17.17 1.31 10.27
N ARG A 225 -15.95 1.04 10.75
CA ARG A 225 -14.68 1.45 10.14
C ARG A 225 -14.33 0.70 8.85
N ASN A 226 -14.99 -0.43 8.59
CA ASN A 226 -14.91 -1.15 7.32
C ASN A 226 -15.94 -0.67 6.27
N ASP A 227 -16.78 0.31 6.61
CA ASP A 227 -17.87 0.74 5.72
C ASP A 227 -17.31 1.52 4.52
N LYS A 228 -17.46 0.98 3.31
CA LYS A 228 -17.10 1.65 2.05
C LYS A 228 -17.82 2.99 1.87
N GLN A 229 -18.94 3.19 2.58
CA GLN A 229 -19.68 4.44 2.64
C GLN A 229 -19.06 5.47 3.60
N LEU A 230 -18.03 5.13 4.39
CA LEU A 230 -17.30 6.09 5.23
C LEU A 230 -16.85 7.29 4.43
N TRP A 231 -16.29 7.04 3.24
CA TRP A 231 -15.94 8.10 2.31
C TRP A 231 -17.12 9.05 2.03
N LYS A 232 -18.35 8.52 1.94
CA LYS A 232 -19.58 9.31 1.76
C LYS A 232 -20.06 10.03 3.02
N THR A 233 -19.78 9.50 4.21
CA THR A 233 -20.11 10.20 5.47
C THR A 233 -19.31 11.49 5.64
N TYR A 234 -18.14 11.58 5.01
CA TYR A 234 -17.32 12.78 5.00
C TYR A 234 -17.58 13.70 3.80
N LEU A 235 -18.24 13.21 2.72
CA LEU A 235 -18.68 14.09 1.63
C LEU A 235 -19.64 15.12 2.19
N PRO A 236 -19.41 16.44 1.98
CA PRO A 236 -20.41 17.43 2.33
C PRO A 236 -21.72 17.02 1.65
N ALA A 237 -22.82 17.02 2.41
CA ALA A 237 -24.15 16.83 1.84
C ALA A 237 -24.22 17.71 0.60
N SER A 238 -24.43 17.09 -0.55
CA SER A 238 -24.39 17.75 -1.85
C SER A 238 -25.08 19.10 -1.74
N SER A 239 -24.32 20.19 -1.91
CA SER A 239 -24.89 21.44 -2.36
C SER A 239 -25.60 21.11 -3.67
N ASN A 240 -26.91 20.88 -3.58
CA ASN A 240 -27.76 20.62 -4.74
C ASN A 240 -27.55 21.77 -5.74
N PRO A 241 -27.58 21.46 -7.05
CA PRO A 241 -27.48 22.49 -8.09
C PRO A 241 -28.57 23.56 -7.96
#